data_AF-A0A2V6VMT7-F1
#
_entry.id   AF-A0A2V6VMT7-F1
#
_cell.length_a   1.000
_cell.length_b   1.000
_cell.length_c   1.000
_cell.angle_alpha   90.00
_cell.angle_beta   90.00
_cell.angle_gamma   90.00
#
_symmetry.space_group_name_H-M   'P 1'
#
loop_
_entity.id
_entity.type
_entity.pdbx_description
1 polymer ?
#
loop_
_entity_poly.entity_id
_entity_poly.type
_entity_poly.pdbx_seq_one_letter_code
_entity_poly.pdbx_strand_id
1 'polypeptide(L)'
;MAVLAIREDSAPPPADERLRRLSVTLDELAAAVCERDDGALARRPDAHNWSATEIVCHLRDVEELFLTRFMTMLAMDEPKILAFNAAPADLAAWGIGSAVGNPLDPDRWADERQYRRHDPREALSAFAKRRGETLVLLRRLNPAEWQRGGLHPTRGRITIADYAVALSAHDANHLAQLHRALAGRA
;
A
#
# COMPACT_ATOMS: atom_id res chain seq x y z
N MET A 1 3.06 11.79 7.12
CA MET A 1 3.10 10.31 7.20
C MET A 1 4.52 9.85 7.40
N ALA A 2 4.79 9.03 8.43
CA ALA A 2 6.11 8.48 8.66
C ALA A 2 6.47 7.54 7.51
N VAL A 3 7.57 7.84 6.81
CA VAL A 3 8.27 6.85 6.01
C VAL A 3 8.68 5.75 6.98
N LEU A 4 8.01 4.59 6.94
CA LEU A 4 8.42 3.42 7.70
C LEU A 4 9.82 3.04 7.21
N ALA A 5 10.82 3.45 7.99
CA ALA A 5 12.18 3.00 7.87
C ALA A 5 12.15 1.49 8.09
N ILE A 6 12.53 0.74 7.06
CA ILE A 6 12.88 -0.67 7.24
C ILE A 6 14.06 -0.65 8.20
N ARG A 7 13.95 -1.33 9.35
CA ARG A 7 15.07 -1.44 10.29
C ARG A 7 16.24 -2.05 9.53
N GLU A 8 17.30 -1.27 9.31
CA GLU A 8 18.44 -1.65 8.47
C GLU A 8 19.25 -2.85 9.04
N ASP A 9 19.01 -3.23 10.30
CA ASP A 9 19.85 -4.17 11.05
C ASP A 9 19.19 -5.52 11.38
N SER A 10 18.08 -5.88 10.73
CA SER A 10 17.43 -7.18 10.97
C SER A 10 17.05 -7.83 9.65
N ALA A 11 17.42 -9.10 9.47
CA ALA A 11 16.98 -9.87 8.31
C ALA A 11 15.45 -9.82 8.21
N PRO A 12 14.88 -9.62 7.00
CA PRO A 12 13.44 -9.53 6.83
C PRO A 12 12.78 -10.83 7.31
N PRO A 13 11.56 -10.77 7.89
CA PRO A 13 10.83 -11.97 8.30
C PRO A 13 10.71 -12.96 7.13
N PRO A 14 10.69 -14.29 7.37
CA PRO A 14 10.51 -15.29 6.33
C PRO A 14 9.32 -15.01 5.39
N ALA A 15 9.42 -15.45 4.13
CA ALA A 15 8.44 -15.11 3.09
C ALA A 15 7.01 -15.56 3.45
N ASP A 16 6.88 -16.77 3.98
CA ASP A 16 5.64 -17.34 4.51
C ASP A 16 5.01 -16.46 5.59
N GLU A 17 5.81 -15.92 6.52
CA GLU A 17 5.31 -15.03 7.57
C GLU A 17 4.79 -13.69 6.98
N ARG A 18 5.50 -13.11 6.01
CA ARG A 18 5.04 -11.89 5.30
C ARG A 18 3.70 -12.13 4.59
N LEU A 19 3.59 -13.25 3.85
CA LEU A 19 2.39 -13.62 3.13
C LEU A 19 1.23 -13.93 4.07
N ARG A 20 1.50 -14.60 5.20
CA ARG A 20 0.51 -14.83 6.25
C ARG A 20 0.00 -13.50 6.81
N ARG A 21 0.89 -12.54 7.10
CA ARG A 21 0.47 -11.22 7.60
C ARG A 21 -0.40 -10.45 6.60
N LEU A 22 -0.09 -10.51 5.31
CA LEU A 22 -0.93 -9.94 4.26
C LEU A 22 -2.31 -10.61 4.21
N SER A 23 -2.39 -11.94 4.35
CA SER A 23 -3.68 -12.63 4.41
C SER A 23 -4.49 -12.22 5.64
N VAL A 24 -3.87 -12.24 6.83
CA VAL A 24 -4.53 -11.90 8.09
C VAL A 24 -5.04 -10.47 8.10
N THR A 25 -4.30 -9.51 7.52
CA THR A 25 -4.74 -8.11 7.49
C THR A 25 -6.01 -7.94 6.65
N LEU A 26 -6.17 -8.71 5.56
CA LEU A 26 -7.41 -8.71 4.79
C LEU A 26 -8.60 -9.19 5.65
N ASP A 27 -8.41 -10.27 6.41
CA ASP A 27 -9.46 -10.82 7.27
C ASP A 27 -9.85 -9.83 8.38
N GLU A 28 -8.86 -9.19 9.03
CA GLU A 28 -9.06 -8.16 10.06
C GLU A 28 -9.81 -6.93 9.50
N LEU A 29 -9.44 -6.47 8.30
CA LEU A 29 -10.15 -5.38 7.62
C LEU A 29 -11.59 -5.76 7.28
N ALA A 30 -11.81 -6.97 6.78
CA ALA A 30 -13.14 -7.43 6.41
C ALA A 30 -14.07 -7.51 7.63
N ALA A 31 -13.60 -8.04 8.75
CA ALA A 31 -14.35 -8.05 10.00
C ALA A 31 -14.70 -6.62 10.46
N ALA A 32 -13.72 -5.72 10.47
CA ALA A 32 -13.92 -4.34 10.93
C ALA A 32 -14.91 -3.53 10.06
N VAL A 33 -15.00 -3.82 8.76
CA VAL A 33 -15.91 -3.14 7.82
C VAL A 33 -17.31 -3.73 7.84
N CYS A 34 -17.44 -5.06 7.83
CA CYS A 34 -18.74 -5.75 7.74
C CYS A 34 -19.61 -5.54 8.99
N GLU A 35 -19.00 -5.29 10.16
CA GLU A 35 -19.70 -5.09 11.43
C GLU A 35 -20.26 -3.67 11.64
N ARG A 36 -20.01 -2.72 10.71
CA ARG A 36 -20.30 -1.29 10.91
C ARG A 36 -21.29 -0.75 9.89
N ASP A 37 -22.07 0.26 10.29
CA ASP A 37 -22.92 1.04 9.39
C ASP A 37 -22.11 2.06 8.58
N ASP A 38 -22.71 2.56 7.49
CA ASP A 38 -22.06 3.47 6.54
C ASP A 38 -21.69 4.80 7.17
N GLY A 39 -22.50 5.30 8.10
CA GLY A 39 -22.24 6.56 8.79
C GLY A 39 -21.02 6.46 9.69
N ALA A 40 -20.82 5.31 10.35
CA ALA A 40 -19.62 5.03 11.13
C ALA A 40 -18.37 4.91 10.24
N LEU A 41 -18.47 4.23 9.10
CA LEU A 41 -17.35 4.02 8.17
C LEU A 41 -16.91 5.31 7.47
N ALA A 42 -17.87 6.19 7.14
CA ALA A 42 -17.61 7.45 6.44
C ALA A 42 -17.10 8.57 7.36
N ARG A 43 -17.21 8.43 8.69
CA ARG A 43 -16.83 9.49 9.63
C ARG A 43 -15.31 9.59 9.76
N ARG A 44 -14.77 10.78 9.44
CA ARG A 44 -13.39 11.14 9.81
C ARG A 44 -13.32 11.49 11.30
N PRO A 45 -12.25 11.11 12.01
CA PRO A 45 -12.07 11.52 13.40
C PRO A 45 -11.71 13.01 13.54
N ASP A 46 -11.04 13.59 12.54
CA ASP A 46 -10.75 15.04 12.45
C ASP A 46 -10.50 15.48 10.98
N ALA A 47 -10.03 16.71 10.77
CA ALA A 47 -9.76 17.25 9.44
C ALA A 47 -8.55 16.63 8.72
N HIS A 48 -7.60 16.06 9.47
CA HIS A 48 -6.30 15.60 8.98
C HIS A 48 -6.22 14.08 8.80
N ASN A 49 -7.14 13.34 9.41
CA ASN A 49 -7.18 11.88 9.36
C ASN A 49 -8.32 11.39 8.46
N TRP A 50 -8.07 10.30 7.75
CA TRP A 50 -9.04 9.66 6.89
C TRP A 50 -10.08 8.85 7.68
N SER A 51 -11.26 8.69 7.08
CA SER A 51 -12.29 7.77 7.56
C SER A 51 -11.91 6.32 7.24
N ALA A 52 -12.66 5.36 7.80
CA ALA A 52 -12.46 3.95 7.45
C ALA A 52 -12.70 3.70 5.95
N THR A 53 -13.71 4.34 5.35
CA THR A 53 -13.98 4.24 3.90
C THR A 53 -12.79 4.69 3.07
N GLU A 54 -12.18 5.82 3.42
CA GLU A 54 -11.03 6.37 2.69
C GLU A 54 -9.79 5.48 2.85
N ILE A 55 -9.57 4.92 4.04
CA ILE A 55 -8.48 3.98 4.30
C ILE A 55 -8.62 2.70 3.46
N VAL A 56 -9.83 2.14 3.37
CA VAL A 56 -10.08 0.93 2.54
C VAL A 56 -9.84 1.24 1.06
N CYS A 57 -10.29 2.40 0.57
CA CYS A 57 -10.01 2.83 -0.80
C CYS A 57 -8.51 3.01 -1.06
N HIS A 58 -7.77 3.56 -0.10
CA HIS A 58 -6.32 3.70 -0.22
C HIS A 58 -5.62 2.34 -0.30
N LEU A 59 -5.97 1.39 0.57
CA LEU A 59 -5.42 0.03 0.55
C LEU A 59 -5.70 -0.67 -0.78
N ARG A 60 -6.93 -0.57 -1.29
CA ARG A 60 -7.33 -1.08 -2.62
C ARG A 60 -6.42 -0.58 -3.74
N ASP A 61 -6.10 0.71 -3.74
CA ASP A 61 -5.32 1.36 -4.79
C ASP A 61 -3.81 1.11 -4.63
N VAL A 62 -3.32 1.01 -3.39
CA VAL A 62 -1.93 0.62 -3.10
C VAL A 62 -1.68 -0.82 -3.52
N GLU A 63 -2.61 -1.74 -3.26
CA GLU A 63 -2.48 -3.14 -3.67
C GLU A 63 -2.29 -3.27 -5.18
N GLU A 64 -3.09 -2.55 -5.98
CA GLU A 64 -2.97 -2.51 -7.44
C GLU A 64 -1.59 -2.01 -7.88
N LEU A 65 -1.12 -0.90 -7.30
CA LEU A 65 0.20 -0.36 -7.60
C LEU A 65 1.32 -1.34 -7.25
N PHE A 66 1.23 -2.03 -6.11
CA PHE A 66 2.23 -3.00 -5.68
C PHE A 66 2.27 -4.21 -6.60
N LEU A 67 1.12 -4.73 -7.03
CA LEU A 67 1.07 -5.81 -8.01
C LEU A 67 1.76 -5.40 -9.32
N THR A 68 1.50 -4.19 -9.83
CA THR A 68 2.21 -3.66 -11.00
C THR A 68 3.72 -3.56 -10.77
N ARG A 69 4.17 -3.09 -9.59
CA ARG A 69 5.59 -3.02 -9.25
C ARG A 69 6.25 -4.40 -9.26
N PHE A 70 5.62 -5.40 -8.64
CA PHE A 70 6.15 -6.77 -8.60
C PHE A 70 6.30 -7.33 -10.02
N MET A 71 5.26 -7.23 -10.85
CA MET A 71 5.32 -7.69 -12.24
C MET A 71 6.41 -6.96 -13.04
N THR A 72 6.56 -5.65 -12.82
CA THR A 72 7.60 -4.84 -13.50
C THR A 72 9.01 -5.28 -13.09
N MET A 73 9.27 -5.53 -11.81
CA MET A 73 10.57 -6.01 -11.32
C MET A 73 10.90 -7.41 -11.82
N LEU A 74 9.90 -8.26 -12.03
CA LEU A 74 10.10 -9.58 -12.63
C LEU A 74 10.44 -9.48 -14.13
N ALA A 75 9.80 -8.54 -14.84
CA ALA A 75 9.95 -8.40 -16.29
C ALA A 75 11.16 -7.56 -16.73
N MET A 76 11.62 -6.63 -15.89
CA MET A 76 12.64 -5.66 -16.25
C MET A 76 13.79 -5.68 -15.24
N ASP A 77 15.02 -5.51 -15.72
CA ASP A 77 16.20 -5.39 -14.86
C ASP A 77 16.29 -3.99 -14.25
N GLU A 78 16.29 -3.95 -12.91
CA GLU A 78 16.45 -2.75 -12.09
C GLU A 78 15.63 -1.52 -12.56
N PRO A 79 14.30 -1.65 -12.82
CA PRO A 79 13.47 -0.54 -13.26
C PRO A 79 13.42 0.57 -12.22
N LYS A 80 13.32 1.81 -12.67
CA LYS A 80 13.01 2.96 -11.79
C LYS A 80 11.60 2.80 -11.24
N ILE A 81 11.47 2.78 -9.92
CA ILE A 81 10.19 2.59 -9.24
C ILE A 81 9.69 3.92 -8.71
N LEU A 82 8.55 4.37 -9.21
CA LEU A 82 7.83 5.51 -8.65
C LEU A 82 7.53 5.24 -7.18
N ALA A 83 7.78 6.21 -6.32
CA ALA A 83 7.58 6.10 -4.88
C ALA A 83 6.52 7.09 -4.39
N PHE A 84 5.74 6.70 -3.38
CA PHE A 84 4.80 7.60 -2.74
C PHE A 84 5.54 8.76 -2.08
N ASN A 85 5.02 9.98 -2.25
CA ASN A 85 5.55 11.20 -1.64
C ASN A 85 7.04 11.44 -1.92
N ALA A 86 7.58 10.93 -3.02
CA ALA A 86 8.91 11.29 -3.50
C ALA A 86 9.00 12.80 -3.71
N ALA A 87 10.13 13.40 -3.30
CA ALA A 87 10.32 14.82 -3.49
C ALA A 87 10.40 15.15 -4.99
N PRO A 88 9.91 16.31 -5.44
CA PRO A 88 10.03 16.70 -6.85
C PRO A 88 11.47 16.63 -7.38
N ALA A 89 12.46 16.95 -6.55
CA ALA A 89 13.87 16.85 -6.91
C ALA A 89 14.31 15.41 -7.22
N ASP A 90 13.86 14.43 -6.43
CA ASP A 90 14.23 13.02 -6.62
C ASP A 90 13.60 12.47 -7.91
N LEU A 91 12.37 12.89 -8.22
CA LEU A 91 11.68 12.49 -9.45
C LEU A 91 12.27 13.18 -10.68
N ALA A 92 12.67 14.44 -10.57
CA ALA A 92 13.26 15.21 -11.66
C ALA A 92 14.57 14.58 -12.15
N ALA A 93 15.38 14.02 -11.24
CA ALA A 93 16.59 13.27 -11.60
C ALA A 93 16.31 12.07 -12.54
N TRP A 94 15.06 11.61 -12.59
CA TRP A 94 14.62 10.54 -13.46
C TRP A 94 13.74 11.00 -14.64
N GLY A 95 13.57 12.30 -14.82
CA GLY A 95 12.71 12.88 -15.86
C GLY A 95 11.21 12.83 -15.54
N ILE A 96 10.85 12.61 -14.28
CA ILE A 96 9.45 12.56 -13.80
C ILE A 96 9.13 13.86 -13.07
N GLY A 97 7.89 14.36 -13.19
CA GLY A 97 7.45 15.53 -12.40
C GLY A 97 7.39 16.87 -13.14
N SER A 98 7.25 16.86 -14.47
CA SER A 98 6.94 18.06 -15.27
C SER A 98 5.49 18.52 -15.07
N ALA A 99 4.70 18.77 -16.13
CA ALA A 99 3.33 19.26 -16.01
C ALA A 99 2.39 18.35 -15.17
N VAL A 100 2.74 17.08 -14.98
CA VAL A 100 1.94 16.08 -14.25
C VAL A 100 2.22 16.07 -12.73
N GLY A 101 3.34 16.65 -12.28
CA GLY A 101 3.78 16.62 -10.88
C GLY A 101 4.16 15.21 -10.39
N ASN A 102 4.17 14.99 -9.07
CA ASN A 102 4.32 13.64 -8.50
C ASN A 102 2.98 12.88 -8.67
N PRO A 103 2.92 11.80 -9.47
CA PRO A 103 1.67 11.07 -9.70
C PRO A 103 1.24 10.20 -8.51
N LEU A 104 2.13 9.95 -7.55
CA LEU A 104 1.88 9.07 -6.39
C LEU A 104 1.79 9.89 -5.09
N ASP A 105 0.70 10.62 -4.97
CA ASP A 105 0.32 11.37 -3.77
C ASP A 105 -1.00 10.78 -3.21
N PRO A 106 -0.98 10.17 -2.00
CA PRO A 106 -2.15 9.53 -1.43
C PRO A 106 -3.32 10.46 -1.14
N ASP A 107 -3.06 11.71 -0.71
CA ASP A 107 -4.12 12.68 -0.41
C ASP A 107 -4.76 13.19 -1.71
N ARG A 108 -3.94 13.46 -2.73
CA ARG A 108 -4.42 13.78 -4.07
C ARG A 108 -5.24 12.65 -4.67
N TRP A 109 -4.81 11.40 -4.49
CA TRP A 109 -5.59 10.23 -4.94
C TRP A 109 -6.95 10.16 -4.24
N ALA A 110 -6.99 10.41 -2.93
CA ALA A 110 -8.24 10.39 -2.18
C ALA A 110 -9.24 11.43 -2.71
N ASP A 111 -8.76 12.62 -3.06
CA ASP A 111 -9.57 13.69 -3.63
C ASP A 111 -9.97 13.40 -5.10
N GLU A 112 -9.00 13.12 -5.98
CA GLU A 112 -9.23 12.91 -7.42
C GLU A 112 -10.08 11.67 -7.71
N ARG A 113 -9.91 10.60 -6.93
CA ARG A 113 -10.68 9.35 -7.05
C ARG A 113 -11.91 9.35 -6.14
N GLN A 114 -12.19 10.47 -5.47
CA GLN A 114 -13.40 10.70 -4.66
C GLN A 114 -13.66 9.62 -3.61
N TYR A 115 -12.65 9.22 -2.83
CA TYR A 115 -12.76 8.12 -1.86
C TYR A 115 -13.97 8.25 -0.92
N ARG A 116 -14.32 9.47 -0.51
CA ARG A 116 -15.48 9.74 0.35
C ARG A 116 -16.84 9.35 -0.25
N ARG A 117 -16.92 9.16 -1.56
CA ARG A 117 -18.15 8.82 -2.29
C ARG A 117 -18.24 7.33 -2.63
N HIS A 118 -17.20 6.55 -2.34
CA HIS A 118 -17.20 5.11 -2.60
C HIS A 118 -17.98 4.34 -1.54
N ASP A 119 -18.57 3.21 -1.94
CA ASP A 119 -19.01 2.18 -1.00
C ASP A 119 -17.77 1.46 -0.43
N PRO A 120 -17.55 1.48 0.90
CA PRO A 120 -16.42 0.81 1.51
C PRO A 120 -16.41 -0.71 1.31
N ARG A 121 -17.56 -1.36 1.11
CA ARG A 121 -17.67 -2.81 0.92
C ARG A 121 -17.32 -3.20 -0.52
N GLU A 122 -17.68 -2.38 -1.50
CA GLU A 122 -17.18 -2.55 -2.87
C GLU A 122 -15.67 -2.33 -2.94
N ALA A 123 -15.15 -1.30 -2.26
CA ALA A 123 -13.72 -1.05 -2.19
C ALA A 123 -12.97 -2.21 -1.51
N LEU A 124 -13.52 -2.76 -0.43
CA LEU A 124 -12.98 -3.95 0.25
C LEU A 124 -13.01 -5.18 -0.67
N SER A 125 -14.10 -5.41 -1.41
CA SER A 125 -14.19 -6.53 -2.36
C SER A 125 -13.12 -6.44 -3.46
N ALA A 126 -12.92 -5.24 -4.00
CA ALA A 126 -11.86 -4.98 -4.98
C ALA A 126 -10.46 -5.17 -4.38
N PHE A 127 -10.23 -4.72 -3.15
CA PHE A 127 -8.98 -4.97 -2.43
C PHE A 127 -8.74 -6.47 -2.20
N ALA A 128 -9.75 -7.22 -1.74
CA ALA A 128 -9.67 -8.65 -1.51
C ALA A 128 -9.28 -9.43 -2.77
N LYS A 129 -9.90 -9.07 -3.92
CA LYS A 129 -9.55 -9.67 -5.22
C LYS A 129 -8.07 -9.44 -5.57
N ARG A 130 -7.60 -8.20 -5.48
CA ARG A 130 -6.21 -7.81 -5.80
C ARG A 130 -5.22 -8.46 -4.84
N ARG A 131 -5.55 -8.51 -3.54
CA ARG A 131 -4.76 -9.21 -2.53
C ARG A 131 -4.63 -10.70 -2.85
N GLY A 132 -5.70 -11.34 -3.33
CA GLY A 132 -5.66 -12.71 -3.83
C GLY A 132 -4.66 -12.89 -4.97
N GLU A 133 -4.69 -12.01 -5.97
CA GLU A 133 -3.77 -12.01 -7.12
C GLU A 133 -2.31 -11.80 -6.67
N THR A 134 -2.04 -10.83 -5.79
CA THR A 134 -0.72 -10.58 -5.21
C THR A 134 -0.20 -11.81 -4.46
N LEU A 135 -1.03 -12.43 -3.60
CA LEU A 135 -0.62 -13.61 -2.84
C LEU A 135 -0.34 -14.81 -3.75
N VAL A 136 -1.11 -15.00 -4.82
CA VAL A 136 -0.84 -16.04 -5.82
C VAL A 136 0.50 -15.81 -6.53
N LEU A 137 0.79 -14.56 -6.93
CA LEU A 137 2.07 -14.21 -7.54
C LEU A 137 3.24 -14.49 -6.59
N LEU A 138 3.22 -13.90 -5.39
CA LEU A 138 4.33 -13.96 -4.45
C LEU A 138 4.62 -15.38 -3.95
N ARG A 139 3.60 -16.24 -3.80
CA ARG A 139 3.77 -17.65 -3.42
C ARG A 139 4.53 -18.48 -4.47
N ARG A 140 4.50 -18.06 -5.74
CA ARG A 140 5.14 -18.78 -6.85
C ARG A 140 6.60 -18.38 -7.07
N LEU A 141 7.05 -17.29 -6.45
CA LEU A 141 8.41 -16.79 -6.66
C LEU A 141 9.44 -17.72 -6.03
N ASN A 142 10.45 -18.08 -6.82
CA ASN A 142 11.63 -18.77 -6.34
C ASN A 142 12.60 -17.81 -5.60
N PRO A 143 13.63 -18.31 -4.90
CA PRO A 143 14.54 -17.46 -4.13
C PRO A 143 15.24 -16.35 -4.95
N ALA A 144 15.58 -16.60 -6.22
CA ALA A 144 16.21 -15.60 -7.08
C ALA A 144 15.21 -14.53 -7.54
N GLU A 145 13.97 -14.92 -7.82
CA GLU A 145 12.89 -13.98 -8.17
C GLU A 145 12.55 -13.05 -7.00
N TRP A 146 12.57 -13.54 -5.76
CA TRP A 146 12.45 -12.70 -4.56
C TRP A 146 13.53 -11.62 -4.46
N GLN A 147 14.71 -11.87 -5.05
CA GLN A 147 15.84 -10.92 -5.09
C GLN A 147 15.80 -9.97 -6.28
N ARG A 148 14.88 -10.16 -7.25
CA ARG A 148 14.66 -9.15 -8.27
C ARG A 148 14.18 -7.85 -7.64
N GLY A 149 14.56 -6.73 -8.25
CA GLY A 149 14.40 -5.42 -7.64
C GLY A 149 14.38 -4.30 -8.65
N GLY A 150 14.25 -3.09 -8.14
CA GLY A 150 14.29 -1.86 -8.89
C GLY A 150 14.99 -0.76 -8.11
N LEU A 151 15.17 0.39 -8.75
CA LEU A 151 15.76 1.56 -8.14
C LEU A 151 14.65 2.42 -7.52
N HIS A 152 14.75 2.71 -6.23
CA HIS A 152 13.92 3.64 -5.48
C HIS A 152 14.63 5.00 -5.36
N PRO A 153 13.92 6.13 -5.50
CA PRO A 153 14.55 7.45 -5.59
C PRO A 153 15.41 7.79 -4.37
N THR A 154 14.95 7.41 -3.19
CA THR A 154 15.62 7.72 -1.91
C THR A 154 16.26 6.53 -1.21
N ARG A 155 15.93 5.28 -1.59
CA ARG A 155 16.39 4.06 -0.90
C ARG A 155 17.43 3.28 -1.72
N GLY A 156 17.73 3.73 -2.93
CA GLY A 156 18.55 2.97 -3.86
C GLY A 156 17.85 1.69 -4.28
N ARG A 157 18.59 0.59 -4.41
CA ARG A 157 18.03 -0.68 -4.87
C ARG A 157 17.11 -1.28 -3.81
N ILE A 158 15.91 -1.68 -4.22
CA ILE A 158 14.89 -2.32 -3.38
C ILE A 158 14.35 -3.58 -4.06
N THR A 159 14.27 -4.69 -3.33
CA THR A 159 13.82 -5.98 -3.87
C THR A 159 12.32 -6.21 -3.72
N ILE A 160 11.81 -7.25 -4.39
CA ILE A 160 10.45 -7.77 -4.14
C ILE A 160 10.30 -8.20 -2.68
N ALA A 161 11.33 -8.79 -2.07
CA ALA A 161 11.31 -9.16 -0.65
C ALA A 161 11.13 -7.93 0.26
N ASP A 162 11.87 -6.86 0.00
CA ASP A 162 11.77 -5.61 0.75
C ASP A 162 10.39 -4.96 0.58
N TYR A 163 9.85 -4.97 -0.64
CA TYR A 163 8.52 -4.44 -0.89
C TYR A 163 7.41 -5.28 -0.25
N ALA A 164 7.56 -6.61 -0.15
CA ALA A 164 6.61 -7.42 0.60
C ALA A 164 6.61 -7.06 2.10
N VAL A 165 7.77 -6.79 2.69
CA VAL A 165 7.87 -6.26 4.07
C VAL A 165 7.18 -4.88 4.16
N ALA A 166 7.49 -3.99 3.21
CA ALA A 166 6.92 -2.64 3.20
C ALA A 166 5.39 -2.67 3.06
N LEU A 167 4.84 -3.56 2.22
CA LEU A 167 3.40 -3.73 2.05
C LEU A 167 2.74 -4.24 3.33
N SER A 168 3.29 -5.28 3.97
CA SER A 168 2.76 -5.79 5.25
C SER A 168 2.78 -4.73 6.36
N ALA A 169 3.83 -3.89 6.40
CA ALA A 169 3.94 -2.81 7.37
C ALA A 169 2.97 -1.64 7.08
N HIS A 170 2.78 -1.30 5.81
CA HIS A 170 1.82 -0.30 5.34
C HIS A 170 0.39 -0.70 5.71
N ASP A 171 0.01 -1.93 5.39
CA ASP A 171 -1.26 -2.56 5.79
C ASP A 171 -1.53 -2.43 7.29
N ALA A 172 -0.56 -2.84 8.12
CA ALA A 172 -0.71 -2.80 9.57
C ALA A 172 -0.90 -1.38 10.10
N ASN A 173 -0.17 -0.40 9.54
CA ASN A 173 -0.34 1.01 9.89
C ASN A 173 -1.75 1.51 9.56
N HIS A 174 -2.27 1.17 8.37
CA HIS A 174 -3.60 1.61 7.94
C HIS A 174 -4.73 0.89 8.67
N LEU A 175 -4.58 -0.39 9.01
CA LEU A 175 -5.52 -1.09 9.88
C LEU A 175 -5.58 -0.42 11.27
N ALA A 176 -4.43 -0.03 11.83
CA ALA A 176 -4.40 0.69 13.10
C ALA A 176 -5.08 2.08 12.99
N GLN A 177 -4.88 2.80 11.88
CA GLN A 177 -5.60 4.05 11.60
C GLN A 177 -7.11 3.82 11.48
N LEU A 178 -7.54 2.76 10.80
CA LEU A 178 -8.94 2.40 10.64
C LEU A 178 -9.61 2.15 12.00
N HIS A 179 -8.97 1.41 12.90
CA HIS A 179 -9.49 1.19 14.24
C HIS A 179 -9.57 2.48 15.07
N ARG A 180 -8.63 3.42 14.91
CA ARG A 180 -8.71 4.74 15.56
C ARG A 180 -9.87 5.57 15.00
N ALA A 181 -10.01 5.63 13.67
CA ALA A 181 -11.13 6.31 13.01
C ALA A 181 -12.49 5.76 13.45
N LEU A 182 -12.64 4.43 13.49
CA LEU A 182 -13.85 3.75 13.98
C LEU A 182 -14.16 3.99 15.47
N ALA A 183 -13.17 4.45 16.23
CA ALA A 183 -13.31 4.85 17.63
C ALA A 183 -13.39 6.39 17.79
N GLY A 184 -13.44 7.16 16.70
CA GLY A 184 -13.45 8.62 16.72
C GLY A 184 -12.16 9.26 17.22
N ARG A 185 -11.01 8.59 17.05
CA ARG A 185 -9.68 9.04 17.49
C ARG A 185 -8.75 9.27 16.30
N ALA A 186 -7.90 10.28 16.40
CA ALA A 186 -6.76 10.53 15.52
C ALA A 186 -5.62 9.52 15.76
#